data_AF-A0A2W6PSV6-F1
#
_entry.id   AF-A0A2W6PSV6-F1
#
_cell.length_a   1.000
_cell.length_b   1.000
_cell.length_c   1.000
_cell.angle_alpha   90.00
_cell.angle_beta   90.00
_cell.angle_gamma   90.00
#
_symmetry.space_group_name_H-M   'P 1'
#
loop_
_entity.id
_entity.type
_entity.pdbx_description
1 polymer ?
#
loop_
_entity_poly.entity_id
_entity_poly.type
_entity_poly.pdbx_seq_one_letter_code
_entity_poly.pdbx_strand_id
1 'polypeptide(L)' 'VEGSGVMLRAWNTPQTLLAWLALLQCGARVLPVNPQLPQPLLEELLPNLTLQFALVPDGENTFPALKSLHIQRV' A
#
# COMPACT_ATOMS: atom_id res chain seq x y z
N VAL A 1 13.30 3.07 3.47
CA VAL A 1 13.89 4.19 4.24
C VAL A 1 12.78 4.76 5.12
N GLU A 2 13.07 5.23 6.32
CA GLU A 2 12.08 5.94 7.13
C GLU A 2 11.40 7.06 6.30
N GLY A 3 10.09 7.24 6.48
CA GLY A 3 9.31 8.18 5.68
C GLY A 3 9.10 7.74 4.23
N SER A 4 9.29 6.47 3.87
CA SER A 4 8.86 5.99 2.54
C SER A 4 7.33 5.98 2.44
N GLY A 5 6.80 6.41 1.29
CA GLY A 5 5.39 6.36 0.97
C GLY A 5 4.97 4.95 0.52
N VAL A 6 3.95 4.40 1.19
CA VAL A 6 3.45 3.05 0.94
C VAL A 6 1.95 3.09 0.68
N MET A 7 1.54 2.63 -0.50
CA MET A 7 0.14 2.33 -0.77
C MET A 7 -0.23 1.03 -0.05
N LEU A 8 -1.28 1.05 0.78
CA LEU A 8 -1.88 -0.16 1.35
C LEU A 8 -3.25 -0.37 0.72
N ARG A 9 -3.35 -1.25 -0.28
CA ARG A 9 -4.61 -1.55 -0.98
C ARG A 9 -5.17 -2.88 -0.49
N ALA A 10 -6.17 -2.84 0.38
CA ALA A 10 -6.71 -4.03 1.03
C ALA A 10 -8.13 -3.81 1.57
N TRP A 11 -8.89 -4.89 1.75
CA TRP A 11 -10.17 -4.83 2.46
C TRP A 11 -9.96 -4.62 3.96
N ASN A 12 -11.00 -4.20 4.66
CA ASN A 12 -10.99 -4.07 6.11
C ASN A 12 -10.98 -5.44 6.77
N THR A 13 -9.79 -5.92 7.12
CA THR A 13 -9.57 -7.19 7.84
C THR A 13 -8.60 -6.96 9.00
N PRO A 14 -8.59 -7.84 10.03
CA PRO A 14 -7.58 -7.79 11.09
C PRO A 14 -6.14 -7.82 10.54
N GLN A 15 -5.90 -8.56 9.47
CA GLN A 15 -4.60 -8.65 8.81
C GLN A 15 -4.19 -7.30 8.20
N THR A 16 -5.11 -6.59 7.55
CA THR A 16 -4.87 -5.23 7.03
C THR A 16 -4.52 -4.26 8.16
N LEU A 17 -5.18 -4.38 9.32
CA LEU A 17 -4.86 -3.56 10.48
C LEU A 17 -3.44 -3.83 10.98
N LEU A 18 -3.04 -5.10 11.12
CA LEU A 18 -1.69 -5.47 11.52
C LEU A 18 -0.64 -4.99 10.51
N ALA A 19 -0.92 -5.13 9.21
CA ALA A 19 -0.06 -4.62 8.15
C ALA A 19 0.12 -3.09 8.25
N TRP A 20 -0.97 -2.37 8.51
CA TRP A 20 -0.92 -0.93 8.70
C TRP A 20 -0.08 -0.54 9.92
N LEU A 21 -0.28 -1.21 11.06
CA LEU A 21 0.51 -0.98 12.27
C LEU A 21 2.00 -1.28 12.07
N ALA A 22 2.35 -2.35 11.37
CA ALA A 22 3.73 -2.67 11.03
C ALA A 22 4.37 -1.58 10.15
N LEU A 23 3.64 -1.06 9.16
CA LEU A 23 4.11 0.05 8.33
C LEU A 23 4.32 1.33 9.15
N LEU A 24 3.41 1.65 10.06
CA LEU A 24 3.54 2.80 10.95
C LEU A 24 4.75 2.64 11.90
N GLN A 25 4.97 1.45 12.43
CA GLN A 25 6.14 1.13 13.26
C GLN A 25 7.46 1.31 12.49
N CYS A 26 7.45 1.03 11.18
CA CYS A 26 8.59 1.30 10.28
C CYS A 26 8.76 2.79 9.91
N GLY A 27 7.91 3.68 10.42
CA GLY A 27 7.93 5.11 10.08
C GLY A 27 7.49 5.41 8.65
N ALA A 28 6.71 4.53 8.01
CA ALA A 28 6.22 4.75 6.66
C ALA A 28 5.06 5.75 6.62
N ARG A 29 4.97 6.54 5.54
CA ARG A 29 3.75 7.31 5.23
C ARG A 29 2.79 6.38 4.49
N VAL A 30 1.66 6.07 5.10
CA VAL A 30 0.72 5.09 4.54
C VAL A 30 -0.44 5.80 3.84
N LEU A 31 -0.69 5.46 2.57
CA LEU A 31 -1.92 5.79 1.86
C LEU A 31 -2.82 4.54 1.84
N PRO A 32 -3.85 4.46 2.69
CA PRO A 32 -4.84 3.40 2.60
C PRO A 32 -5.71 3.59 1.34
N VAL A 33 -5.85 2.54 0.54
CA VAL A 33 -6.61 2.56 -0.72
C VAL A 33 -7.68 1.47 -0.67
N ASN A 34 -8.94 1.86 -0.83
CA ASN A 34 -10.02 0.90 -0.95
C ASN A 34 -9.85 0.08 -2.25
N PRO A 35 -9.83 -1.27 -2.21
CA PRO A 35 -9.72 -2.13 -3.38
C PRO A 35 -10.75 -1.84 -4.47
N GLN A 36 -11.93 -1.35 -4.08
CA GLN A 36 -13.04 -1.01 -4.99
C GLN A 36 -12.79 0.25 -5.82
N LEU A 37 -11.76 1.04 -5.52
CA LEU A 37 -11.45 2.22 -6.32
C LEU A 37 -11.03 1.81 -7.74
N PRO A 38 -11.60 2.46 -8.78
CA PRO A 38 -11.26 2.16 -10.17
C PRO A 38 -9.78 2.39 -10.45
N GLN A 39 -9.18 1.52 -11.26
CA GLN A 39 -7.78 1.62 -11.64
C GLN A 39 -7.41 2.94 -12.36
N PRO A 40 -8.21 3.47 -13.31
CA PRO A 40 -7.89 4.74 -13.98
C PRO A 40 -7.75 5.91 -13.01
N LEU A 41 -8.59 5.96 -11.96
CA LEU A 41 -8.51 6.98 -10.92
C LEU A 41 -7.18 6.91 -10.17
N LEU A 42 -6.72 5.69 -9.87
CA LEU A 42 -5.46 5.49 -9.17
C LEU A 42 -4.27 5.82 -10.07
N GLU A 43 -4.33 5.49 -11.36
CA GLU A 43 -3.29 5.85 -12.34
C GLU A 43 -3.12 7.38 -12.47
N GLU A 44 -4.20 8.15 -12.34
CA GLU A 44 -4.16 9.61 -12.37
C GLU A 44 -3.61 10.21 -11.05
N LEU A 45 -4.04 9.68 -9.90
CA LEU A 45 -3.74 10.28 -8.59
C LEU A 45 -2.37 9.87 -8.03
N LEU A 46 -2.02 8.58 -8.10
CA LEU A 46 -0.85 8.03 -7.41
C LEU A 46 0.49 8.69 -7.78
N PRO A 47 0.76 9.09 -9.05
CA PRO A 47 2.02 9.76 -9.41
C PRO A 47 2.30 11.02 -8.60
N ASN A 48 1.27 11.72 -8.15
CA ASN A 48 1.39 12.97 -7.40
C ASN A 48 1.54 12.78 -5.88
N LEU A 49 1.45 11.53 -5.38
CA LEU A 49 1.39 11.24 -3.94
C LEU A 49 2.72 10.76 -3.34
N THR A 50 3.83 10.85 -4.09
CA THR A 50 5.18 10.51 -3.61
C THR A 50 5.25 9.11 -2.97
N LEU A 51 4.61 8.12 -3.57
CA LEU A 51 4.63 6.73 -3.12
C LEU A 51 5.79 5.97 -3.77
N GLN A 52 6.42 5.06 -3.03
CA GLN A 52 7.52 4.23 -3.51
C GLN A 52 7.17 2.74 -3.50
N PHE A 53 6.24 2.34 -2.64
CA PHE A 53 5.92 0.95 -2.40
C PHE A 53 4.42 0.70 -2.46
N ALA A 54 4.05 -0.54 -2.78
CA ALA A 54 2.68 -1.04 -2.74
C ALA A 54 2.63 -2.32 -1.90
N LEU A 55 1.73 -2.34 -0.92
CA LEU A 55 1.34 -3.53 -0.19
C LEU A 55 -0.10 -3.89 -0.58
N VAL A 56 -0.26 -5.04 -1.24
CA VAL A 56 -1.54 -5.59 -1.70
C VAL A 56 -1.67 -7.00 -1.15
N PRO A 57 -2.24 -7.21 0.06
CA PRO A 57 -2.25 -8.51 0.71
C PRO A 57 -3.05 -9.59 -0.03
N ASP A 58 -4.14 -9.19 -0.69
CA ASP A 58 -5.11 -10.09 -1.34
C ASP A 58 -4.94 -10.13 -2.87
N GLY A 59 -3.76 -9.77 -3.39
CA GLY A 59 -3.53 -9.72 -4.83
C GLY A 59 -2.14 -9.25 -5.23
N GLU A 60 -2.02 -8.80 -6.48
CA GLU A 60 -0.76 -8.33 -7.04
C GLU A 60 -0.75 -6.81 -7.21
N ASN A 61 0.44 -6.22 -7.15
CA ASN A 61 0.61 -4.83 -7.49
C ASN A 61 0.52 -4.62 -9.01
N THR A 62 -0.52 -3.92 -9.44
CA THR A 62 -0.73 -3.56 -10.85
C THR A 62 -0.14 -2.20 -11.24
N PHE A 63 0.57 -1.52 -10.33
CA PHE A 63 1.17 -0.20 -10.56
C PHE A 63 2.69 -0.33 -10.75
N PRO A 64 3.20 -0.22 -12.00
CA PRO A 64 4.62 -0.48 -12.30
C PRO A 64 5.60 0.47 -11.59
N ALA A 65 5.14 1.68 -11.25
CA ALA A 65 5.96 2.69 -10.57
C ALA A 65 6.18 2.38 -9.07
N LEU A 66 5.39 1.46 -8.49
CA LEU A 66 5.47 1.10 -7.07
C LEU A 66 6.19 -0.24 -6.91
N LYS A 67 7.08 -0.33 -5.93
CA LYS A 67 7.75 -1.59 -5.57
C LYS A 67 6.87 -2.42 -4.65
N SER A 68 6.67 -3.69 -4.97
CA SER A 68 5.83 -4.58 -4.16
C SER A 68 6.46 -4.87 -2.78
N LEU A 69 5.65 -4.81 -1.74
CA LEU A 69 5.94 -5.31 -0.40
C LEU A 69 5.06 -6.52 -0.12
N HIS A 70 5.61 -7.48 0.63
CA HIS A 70 4.92 -8.70 1.03
C HIS A 70 4.99 -8.87 2.53
N ILE A 71 3.90 -9.35 3.13
CA ILE A 71 3.86 -9.68 4.55
C ILE A 71 4.51 -11.04 4.72
N GLN A 72 5.58 -11.10 5.51
CA GLN A 72 6.15 -12.36 5.96
C GLN A 72 5.28 -12.91 7.10
N ARG A 73 4.83 -14.15 6.97
CA ARG A 73 4.21 -14.87 8.09
C ARG A 73 5.33 -15.35 9.02
N VAL A 74 5.18 -15.04 10.31
CA VAL A 74 6.05 -15.51 11.38
C VAL A 74 5.65 -16.93 11.80
#